data_AF-A0A963KZM3-F1
#
_entry.id   AF-A0A963KZM3-F1
#
_cell.length_a   1.000
_cell.length_b   1.000
_cell.length_c   1.000
_cell.angle_alpha   90.00
_cell.angle_beta   90.00
_cell.angle_gamma   90.00
#
_symmetry.space_group_name_H-M   'P 1'
#
loop_
_entity.id
_entity.type
_entity.pdbx_description
1 polymer ?
#
loop_
_entity_poly.entity_id
_entity_poly.type
_entity_poly.pdbx_seq_one_letter_code
_entity_poly.pdbx_strand_id
1 'polypeptide(L)'
;MAVELLYGRGTLGLDVPDGVRPVVVNKHEMPVLADPRGAIDAAIAPLGDLARGRKSACILICDITRPVPNSLFLRPLVEKLRAAGMTKEDITVLVATGLHRPNEGEELAELVGDPWVFDHATVANHFAERDEDHVDLGTTPGRGVPVKLDRRLVEADIRIATGLVEPHFMAGWSGGRKVIAPGIAHRQTITTFHNSRFMSDPAARNCNLDGNPLHEEQLAIVRMLGGALAL
;
A
#
# COMPACT_ATOMS: atom_id res chain seq x y z
N MET A 1 38.17 -4.27 8.49
CA MET A 1 36.91 -4.66 7.84
C MET A 1 36.31 -3.39 7.30
N ALA A 2 36.10 -3.27 5.99
CA ALA A 2 35.41 -2.11 5.42
C ALA A 2 33.91 -2.29 5.68
N VAL A 3 33.29 -1.34 6.38
CA VAL A 3 31.84 -1.30 6.57
C VAL A 3 31.30 -0.29 5.56
N GLU A 4 30.32 -0.68 4.75
CA GLU A 4 29.68 0.20 3.78
C GLU A 4 28.25 0.54 4.23
N LEU A 5 27.89 1.82 4.12
CA LEU A 5 26.56 2.33 4.44
C LEU A 5 25.87 2.78 3.15
N LEU A 6 24.61 2.38 2.94
CA LEU A 6 23.80 2.88 1.83
C LEU A 6 23.56 4.39 1.99
N TYR A 7 23.87 5.18 0.95
CA TYR A 7 23.68 6.64 0.97
C TYR A 7 23.36 7.18 -0.43
N GLY A 8 22.19 7.80 -0.58
CA GLY A 8 21.71 8.28 -1.88
C GLY A 8 21.58 7.13 -2.88
N ARG A 9 22.33 7.20 -3.99
CA ARG A 9 22.40 6.17 -5.03
C ARG A 9 23.64 5.26 -4.95
N GLY A 10 24.43 5.36 -3.87
CA GLY A 10 25.68 4.61 -3.71
C GLY A 10 25.93 4.18 -2.26
N THR A 11 27.21 4.06 -1.92
CA THR A 11 27.67 3.67 -0.59
C THR A 11 28.66 4.68 -0.03
N LEU A 12 28.70 4.79 1.30
CA LEU A 12 29.75 5.48 2.05
C LEU A 12 30.56 4.43 2.82
N GLY A 13 31.87 4.42 2.58
CA GLY A 13 32.79 3.62 3.39
C GLY A 13 32.94 4.23 4.79
N LEU A 14 32.93 3.36 5.80
CA LEU A 14 33.19 3.72 7.18
C LEU A 14 34.56 3.20 7.60
N ASP A 15 35.45 4.13 7.97
CA ASP A 15 36.74 3.81 8.56
C ASP A 15 36.55 3.47 10.05
N VAL A 16 36.78 2.21 10.39
CA VAL A 16 36.66 1.71 11.76
C VAL A 16 38.05 1.73 12.41
N PRO A 17 38.24 2.44 13.55
CA PRO A 17 39.53 2.52 14.23
C PRO A 17 40.09 1.16 14.64
N ASP A 18 41.42 1.08 14.69
CA ASP A 18 42.11 -0.12 15.17
C ASP A 18 41.68 -0.49 16.60
N GLY A 19 41.46 -1.78 16.83
CA GLY A 19 40.98 -2.31 18.12
C GLY A 19 39.45 -2.28 18.29
N VAL A 20 38.70 -1.61 17.42
CA VAL A 20 37.22 -1.65 17.42
C VAL A 20 36.74 -2.78 16.51
N ARG A 21 35.92 -3.68 17.06
CA ARG A 21 35.26 -4.74 16.29
C ARG A 21 33.78 -4.41 16.08
N PRO A 22 33.36 -3.98 14.89
CA PRO A 22 31.96 -3.68 14.62
C PRO A 22 31.15 -4.98 14.58
N VAL A 23 29.90 -4.90 15.05
CA VAL A 23 28.89 -5.93 14.83
C VAL A 23 27.96 -5.43 13.74
N VAL A 24 28.03 -6.07 12.56
CA VAL A 24 27.19 -5.72 11.42
C VAL A 24 25.91 -6.54 11.49
N VAL A 25 24.77 -5.85 11.64
CA VAL A 25 23.44 -6.46 11.64
C VAL A 25 22.81 -6.23 10.27
N ASN A 26 22.72 -7.28 9.47
CA ASN A 26 22.10 -7.25 8.15
C ASN A 26 20.77 -8.02 8.14
N LYS A 27 19.92 -7.69 7.16
CA LYS A 27 18.78 -8.54 6.82
C LYS A 27 19.31 -9.88 6.30
N HIS A 28 18.57 -10.96 6.57
CA HIS A 28 18.81 -12.23 5.90
C HIS A 28 18.63 -12.05 4.39
N GLU A 29 19.38 -12.81 3.60
CA GLU A 29 19.15 -12.85 2.16
C GLU A 29 17.71 -13.29 1.89
N MET A 30 16.98 -12.46 1.15
CA MET A 30 15.62 -12.76 0.71
C MET A 30 15.72 -13.32 -0.71
N PRO A 31 15.42 -14.61 -0.93
CA PRO A 31 15.55 -15.20 -2.26
C PRO A 31 14.60 -14.53 -3.24
N VAL A 32 15.14 -14.13 -4.40
CA VAL A 32 14.35 -13.63 -5.52
C VAL A 32 13.76 -14.84 -6.26
N LEU A 33 12.47 -14.77 -6.59
CA LEU A 33 11.82 -15.83 -7.36
C LEU A 33 12.42 -15.92 -8.77
N ALA A 34 12.67 -17.15 -9.24
CA ALA A 34 13.20 -17.38 -10.59
C ALA A 34 12.20 -16.96 -11.70
N ASP A 35 10.90 -17.08 -11.41
CA ASP A 35 9.82 -16.62 -12.29
C ASP A 35 8.83 -15.73 -11.51
N PRO A 36 9.13 -14.44 -11.35
CA PRO A 36 8.22 -13.50 -10.69
C PRO A 36 6.88 -13.34 -11.42
N ARG A 37 6.87 -13.46 -12.75
CA ARG A 37 5.65 -13.30 -13.55
C ARG A 37 4.70 -14.45 -13.34
N GLY A 38 5.18 -15.70 -13.39
CA GLY A 38 4.37 -16.88 -13.11
C GLY A 38 3.83 -16.89 -11.67
N ALA A 39 4.60 -16.40 -10.70
CA ALA A 39 4.14 -16.24 -9.32
C ALA A 39 2.99 -15.23 -9.20
N ILE A 40 3.07 -14.09 -9.89
CA ILE A 40 1.99 -13.11 -9.95
C ILE A 40 0.76 -13.70 -10.63
N ASP A 41 0.92 -14.32 -11.80
CA ASP A 41 -0.20 -14.90 -12.57
C ASP A 41 -0.97 -15.95 -11.77
N ALA A 42 -0.26 -16.75 -10.96
CA ALA A 42 -0.84 -17.71 -10.03
C ALA A 42 -1.58 -17.03 -8.87
N ALA A 43 -0.99 -16.00 -8.24
CA ALA A 43 -1.60 -15.27 -7.13
C ALA A 43 -2.91 -14.57 -7.54
N ILE A 44 -2.97 -14.04 -8.76
CA ILE A 44 -4.15 -13.33 -9.28
C ILE A 44 -5.06 -14.24 -10.13
N ALA A 45 -4.86 -15.57 -10.14
CA ALA A 45 -5.69 -16.51 -10.88
C ALA A 45 -7.20 -16.36 -10.57
N PRO A 46 -7.64 -16.22 -9.30
CA PRO A 46 -9.06 -16.11 -8.96
C PRO A 46 -9.72 -14.79 -9.41
N LEU A 47 -8.94 -13.77 -9.77
CA LEU A 47 -9.46 -12.43 -10.03
C LEU A 47 -10.47 -12.41 -11.19
N GLY A 48 -10.26 -13.21 -12.23
CA GLY A 48 -11.18 -13.28 -13.37
C GLY A 48 -12.59 -13.74 -12.99
N ASP A 49 -12.69 -14.73 -12.11
CA ASP A 49 -13.99 -15.21 -11.61
C ASP A 49 -14.62 -14.20 -10.64
N LEU A 50 -13.83 -13.59 -9.76
CA LEU A 50 -14.29 -12.54 -8.84
C LEU A 50 -14.80 -11.31 -9.58
N ALA A 51 -14.25 -11.02 -10.76
CA ALA A 51 -14.62 -9.87 -11.58
C ALA A 51 -15.84 -10.10 -12.48
N ARG A 52 -16.28 -11.35 -12.67
CA ARG A 52 -17.42 -11.66 -13.53
C ARG A 52 -18.69 -10.95 -13.04
N GLY A 53 -19.29 -10.15 -13.91
CA GLY A 53 -20.53 -9.41 -13.63
C GLY A 53 -20.35 -8.17 -12.73
N ARG A 54 -19.12 -7.80 -12.37
CA ARG A 54 -18.79 -6.55 -11.69
C ARG A 54 -18.62 -5.42 -12.70
N LYS A 55 -18.96 -4.20 -12.29
CA LYS A 55 -18.95 -3.03 -13.17
C LYS A 55 -17.78 -2.10 -12.95
N SER A 56 -17.11 -2.18 -11.80
CA SER A 56 -15.98 -1.31 -11.49
C SER A 56 -14.93 -1.99 -10.62
N ALA A 57 -13.69 -1.51 -10.73
CA ALA A 57 -12.58 -1.95 -9.89
C ALA A 57 -11.70 -0.77 -9.49
N CYS A 58 -11.25 -0.77 -8.23
CA CYS A 58 -10.25 0.17 -7.73
C CYS A 58 -9.04 -0.61 -7.19
N ILE A 59 -7.87 -0.37 -7.80
CA ILE A 59 -6.58 -0.96 -7.45
C ILE A 59 -5.77 0.10 -6.71
N LEU A 60 -5.46 -0.13 -5.44
CA LEU A 60 -4.54 0.71 -4.70
C LEU A 60 -3.10 0.30 -4.98
N ILE A 61 -2.25 1.28 -5.28
CA ILE A 61 -0.79 1.13 -5.29
C ILE A 61 -0.17 2.06 -4.25
N CYS A 62 0.99 1.69 -3.72
CA CYS A 62 1.77 2.61 -2.88
C CYS A 62 2.32 3.77 -3.70
N ASP A 63 2.61 4.90 -3.05
CA ASP A 63 3.31 6.02 -3.67
C ASP A 63 4.81 5.76 -3.89
N ILE A 64 5.52 6.71 -4.50
CA ILE A 64 6.96 6.62 -4.81
C ILE A 64 7.86 6.38 -3.59
N THR A 65 7.35 6.62 -2.36
CA THR A 65 8.13 6.39 -1.14
C THR A 65 8.27 4.90 -0.81
N ARG A 66 7.72 4.00 -1.64
CA ARG A 66 7.85 2.56 -1.51
C ARG A 66 8.39 1.92 -2.79
N PRO A 67 9.39 1.02 -2.70
CA PRO A 67 9.95 0.32 -3.85
C PRO A 67 9.06 -0.86 -4.27
N VAL A 68 7.78 -0.60 -4.56
CA VAL A 68 6.86 -1.64 -5.07
C VAL A 68 7.09 -1.80 -6.58
N PRO A 69 7.33 -3.03 -7.09
CA PRO A 69 7.55 -3.26 -8.52
C PRO A 69 6.21 -3.29 -9.28
N ASN A 70 5.51 -2.15 -9.33
CA ASN A 70 4.16 -2.02 -9.87
C ASN A 70 4.03 -2.52 -11.32
N SER A 71 5.06 -2.31 -12.16
CA SER A 71 5.08 -2.76 -13.56
C SER A 71 4.97 -4.29 -13.71
N LEU A 72 5.32 -5.06 -12.68
CA LEU A 72 5.22 -6.52 -12.73
C LEU A 72 3.77 -7.01 -12.61
N PHE A 73 2.90 -6.32 -11.87
CA PHE A 73 1.56 -6.80 -11.54
C PHE A 73 0.40 -5.92 -12.04
N LEU A 74 0.61 -4.61 -12.26
CA LEU A 74 -0.47 -3.72 -12.68
C LEU A 74 -1.08 -4.14 -14.01
N ARG A 75 -0.24 -4.40 -15.01
CA ARG A 75 -0.71 -4.86 -16.32
C ARG A 75 -1.47 -6.19 -16.24
N PRO A 76 -0.95 -7.27 -15.61
CA PRO A 76 -1.71 -8.50 -15.40
C PRO A 76 -3.07 -8.31 -14.71
N LEU A 77 -3.14 -7.46 -13.68
CA LEU A 77 -4.39 -7.16 -12.98
C LEU A 77 -5.39 -6.48 -13.92
N VAL A 78 -4.96 -5.43 -14.62
CA VAL A 78 -5.80 -4.69 -15.55
C VAL A 78 -6.24 -5.57 -16.72
N GLU A 79 -5.36 -6.39 -17.29
CA GLU A 79 -5.71 -7.36 -18.35
C GLU A 79 -6.82 -8.32 -17.91
N LYS A 80 -6.79 -8.82 -16.67
CA LYS A 80 -7.84 -9.70 -16.13
C LYS A 80 -9.17 -8.99 -15.94
N LEU A 81 -9.15 -7.76 -15.44
CA LEU A 81 -10.35 -6.94 -15.26
C LEU A 81 -10.98 -6.57 -16.62
N ARG A 82 -10.15 -6.20 -17.60
CA ARG A 82 -10.56 -5.94 -18.99
C ARG A 82 -11.16 -7.20 -19.63
N ALA A 83 -10.55 -8.36 -19.43
CA ALA A 83 -11.07 -9.64 -19.93
C ALA A 83 -12.41 -10.03 -19.29
N ALA A 84 -12.70 -9.54 -18.08
CA ALA A 84 -14.00 -9.70 -17.42
C ALA A 84 -15.09 -8.73 -17.93
N GLY A 85 -14.73 -7.82 -18.86
CA GLY A 85 -15.68 -6.92 -19.54
C GLY A 85 -15.62 -5.46 -19.10
N MET A 86 -14.73 -5.09 -18.19
CA MET A 86 -14.56 -3.70 -17.75
C MET A 86 -13.89 -2.84 -18.84
N THR A 87 -14.32 -1.59 -18.99
CA THR A 87 -13.64 -0.59 -19.84
C THR A 87 -12.53 0.13 -19.06
N LYS A 88 -11.93 1.17 -19.66
CA LYS A 88 -10.88 1.96 -19.01
C LYS A 88 -11.45 2.77 -17.84
N GLU A 89 -12.66 3.28 -18.03
CA GLU A 89 -13.39 4.14 -17.11
C GLU A 89 -13.86 3.37 -15.87
N ASP A 90 -14.09 2.07 -16.03
CA ASP A 90 -14.49 1.16 -14.96
C ASP A 90 -13.32 0.78 -14.02
N ILE A 91 -12.07 0.98 -14.44
CA ILE A 91 -10.87 0.56 -13.70
C ILE A 91 -10.10 1.80 -13.24
N THR A 92 -10.01 1.98 -11.92
CA THR A 92 -9.17 3.02 -11.30
C THR A 92 -7.93 2.41 -10.68
N VAL A 93 -6.75 2.95 -11.00
CA VAL A 93 -5.52 2.74 -10.24
C VAL A 93 -5.31 3.98 -9.37
N LEU A 94 -5.48 3.81 -8.05
CA LEU A 94 -5.42 4.89 -7.08
C LEU A 94 -4.10 4.82 -6.29
N VAL A 95 -3.30 5.88 -6.41
CA VAL A 95 -2.06 6.02 -5.64
C VAL A 95 -2.40 6.39 -4.20
N ALA A 96 -2.06 5.51 -3.27
CA ALA A 96 -2.32 5.61 -1.85
C ALA A 96 -1.28 6.48 -1.14
N THR A 97 -1.37 7.79 -1.34
CA THR A 97 -0.43 8.81 -0.84
C THR A 97 -0.52 9.04 0.68
N GLY A 98 -1.65 8.71 1.32
CA GLY A 98 -1.94 9.16 2.67
C GLY A 98 -1.82 10.69 2.78
N LEU A 99 -0.92 11.17 3.64
CA LEU A 99 -0.64 12.61 3.81
C LEU A 99 0.52 13.14 2.95
N HIS A 100 1.07 12.32 2.05
CA HIS A 100 2.15 12.77 1.18
C HIS A 100 1.62 13.63 0.03
N ARG A 101 2.52 14.39 -0.61
CA ARG A 101 2.22 15.10 -1.86
C ARG A 101 1.87 14.09 -2.97
N PRO A 102 1.10 14.48 -3.99
CA PRO A 102 0.83 13.62 -5.13
C PRO A 102 2.11 13.26 -5.91
N ASN A 103 2.06 12.13 -6.62
CA ASN A 103 3.03 11.76 -7.64
C ASN A 103 2.54 12.25 -9.01
N GLU A 104 3.37 13.02 -9.71
CA GLU A 104 2.98 13.70 -10.96
C GLU A 104 4.09 13.56 -12.01
N GLY A 105 3.73 13.72 -13.29
CA GLY A 105 4.68 13.73 -14.40
C GLY A 105 5.51 12.44 -14.49
N GLU A 106 6.84 12.60 -14.61
CA GLU A 106 7.79 11.49 -14.72
C GLU A 106 7.77 10.58 -13.49
N GLU A 107 7.51 11.11 -12.30
CA GLU A 107 7.46 10.31 -11.07
C GLU A 107 6.27 9.36 -11.08
N LEU A 108 5.11 9.80 -11.59
CA LEU A 108 3.94 8.93 -11.74
C LEU A 108 4.17 7.88 -12.83
N ALA A 109 4.82 8.26 -13.93
CA ALA A 109 5.16 7.33 -15.01
C ALA A 109 6.15 6.25 -14.52
N GLU A 110 7.17 6.63 -13.76
CA GLU A 110 8.11 5.71 -13.11
C GLU A 110 7.39 4.81 -12.11
N LEU A 111 6.52 5.38 -11.27
CA LEU A 111 5.76 4.63 -10.27
C LEU A 111 4.88 3.55 -10.89
N VAL A 112 4.14 3.88 -11.95
CA VAL A 112 3.30 2.89 -12.67
C VAL A 112 4.17 1.90 -13.45
N GLY A 113 5.22 2.40 -14.09
CA GLY A 113 6.27 1.61 -14.74
C GLY A 113 5.84 0.87 -16.01
N ASP A 114 4.60 1.04 -16.48
CA ASP A 114 4.11 0.53 -17.75
C ASP A 114 3.12 1.53 -18.40
N PRO A 115 3.51 2.21 -19.50
CA PRO A 115 2.65 3.16 -20.22
C PRO A 115 1.30 2.58 -20.64
N TRP A 116 1.24 1.26 -20.91
CA TRP A 116 0.02 0.58 -21.33
C TRP A 116 -1.11 0.73 -20.28
N VAL A 117 -0.76 0.81 -18.99
CA VAL A 117 -1.76 0.97 -17.92
C VAL A 117 -2.54 2.28 -18.05
N PHE A 118 -1.90 3.37 -18.50
CA PHE A 118 -2.57 4.67 -18.69
C PHE A 118 -3.60 4.65 -19.84
N ASP A 119 -3.41 3.77 -20.81
CA ASP A 119 -4.34 3.59 -21.94
C ASP A 119 -5.53 2.69 -21.57
N HIS A 120 -5.43 1.93 -20.48
CA HIS A 120 -6.40 0.87 -20.14
C HIS A 120 -7.03 0.99 -18.74
N ALA A 121 -6.57 1.93 -17.91
CA ALA A 121 -7.16 2.29 -16.63
C ALA A 121 -7.04 3.80 -16.36
N THR A 122 -7.87 4.32 -15.45
CA THR A 122 -7.74 5.68 -14.93
C THR A 122 -6.75 5.69 -13.76
N VAL A 123 -5.59 6.34 -13.94
CA VAL A 123 -4.59 6.49 -12.88
C VAL A 123 -4.81 7.83 -12.18
N ALA A 124 -4.91 7.82 -10.84
CA ALA A 124 -5.15 9.03 -10.08
C ALA A 124 -4.46 9.01 -8.70
N ASN A 125 -4.18 10.20 -8.16
CA ASN A 125 -3.70 10.36 -6.80
C ASN A 125 -4.85 10.45 -5.80
N HIS A 126 -4.58 9.97 -4.59
CA HIS A 126 -5.37 10.28 -3.40
C HIS A 126 -4.98 11.65 -2.83
N PHE A 127 -5.96 12.36 -2.25
CA PHE A 127 -5.77 13.67 -1.61
C PHE A 127 -6.47 13.68 -0.25
N ALA A 128 -5.76 13.36 0.82
CA ALA A 128 -6.33 13.18 2.15
C ALA A 128 -7.01 14.42 2.77
N GLU A 129 -6.82 15.62 2.20
CA GLU A 129 -7.41 16.87 2.70
C GLU A 129 -8.62 17.36 1.89
N ARG A 130 -9.00 16.64 0.82
CA ARG A 130 -10.20 16.94 0.04
C ARG A 130 -11.41 16.22 0.62
N ASP A 131 -12.16 16.91 1.49
CA ASP A 131 -13.36 16.37 2.14
C ASP A 131 -14.33 15.75 1.11
N GLU A 132 -14.50 16.43 -0.02
CA GLU A 132 -15.38 16.01 -1.10
C GLU A 132 -14.90 14.77 -1.84
N ASP A 133 -13.73 14.18 -1.58
CA ASP A 133 -13.30 12.92 -2.18
C ASP A 133 -13.59 11.71 -1.29
N HIS A 134 -14.15 11.91 -0.09
CA HIS A 134 -14.29 10.86 0.92
C HIS A 134 -15.74 10.51 1.23
N VAL A 135 -15.95 9.25 1.62
CA VAL A 135 -17.20 8.74 2.20
C VAL A 135 -16.97 8.54 3.70
N ASP A 136 -17.88 9.07 4.52
CA ASP A 136 -17.91 8.82 5.97
C ASP A 136 -18.52 7.44 6.25
N LEU A 137 -17.72 6.56 6.85
CA LEU A 137 -18.12 5.20 7.24
C LEU A 137 -18.48 5.10 8.73
N GLY A 138 -18.52 6.23 9.44
CA GLY A 138 -18.77 6.31 10.86
C GLY A 138 -17.50 6.14 11.68
N THR A 139 -17.64 5.50 12.84
CA THR A 139 -16.56 5.38 13.83
C THR A 139 -16.27 3.92 14.12
N THR A 140 -14.99 3.56 14.24
CA THR A 140 -14.61 2.19 14.59
C THR A 140 -15.15 1.78 15.96
N PRO A 141 -15.60 0.51 16.11
CA PRO A 141 -16.18 0.03 17.36
C PRO A 141 -15.16 -0.16 18.49
N GLY A 142 -13.87 -0.21 18.16
CA GLY A 142 -12.78 -0.37 19.13
C GLY A 142 -12.47 0.95 19.84
N ARG A 143 -11.50 1.68 19.30
CA ARG A 143 -10.93 2.87 19.96
C ARG A 143 -11.60 4.18 19.56
N GLY A 144 -12.64 4.12 18.74
CA GLY A 144 -13.45 5.28 18.39
C GLY A 144 -12.82 6.15 17.30
N VAL A 145 -12.14 5.57 16.33
CA VAL A 145 -11.50 6.30 15.22
C VAL A 145 -12.56 6.70 14.20
N PRO A 146 -12.73 7.99 13.86
CA PRO A 146 -13.62 8.42 12.78
C PRO A 146 -13.03 7.96 11.44
N VAL A 147 -13.85 7.36 10.59
CA VAL A 147 -13.43 6.70 9.36
C VAL A 147 -14.02 7.40 8.16
N LYS A 148 -13.15 8.05 7.38
CA LYS A 148 -13.46 8.59 6.07
C LYS A 148 -12.44 8.03 5.08
N LEU A 149 -12.93 7.41 4.01
CA LEU A 149 -12.10 6.76 2.98
C LEU A 149 -12.43 7.32 1.60
N ASP A 150 -11.44 7.34 0.71
CA ASP A 150 -11.60 7.78 -0.68
C ASP A 150 -12.73 7.01 -1.38
N ARG A 151 -13.68 7.77 -1.94
CA ARG A 151 -14.91 7.23 -2.52
C ARG A 151 -14.64 6.26 -3.66
N ARG A 152 -13.55 6.46 -4.41
CA ARG A 152 -13.19 5.62 -5.56
C ARG A 152 -12.94 4.18 -5.13
N LEU A 153 -12.44 3.95 -3.92
CA LEU A 153 -12.34 2.60 -3.35
C LEU A 153 -13.66 2.15 -2.72
N VAL A 154 -14.32 3.02 -1.95
CA VAL A 154 -15.55 2.68 -1.22
C VAL A 154 -16.67 2.23 -2.17
N GLU A 155 -16.84 2.93 -3.29
CA GLU A 155 -17.91 2.74 -4.26
C GLU A 155 -17.59 1.67 -5.33
N ALA A 156 -16.34 1.18 -5.38
CA ALA A 156 -15.96 0.16 -6.34
C ALA A 156 -16.55 -1.22 -6.01
N ASP A 157 -17.00 -1.94 -7.03
CA ASP A 157 -17.51 -3.32 -6.90
C ASP A 157 -16.38 -4.29 -6.51
N ILE A 158 -15.17 -4.06 -7.04
CA ILE A 158 -13.95 -4.80 -6.68
C ILE A 158 -12.94 -3.83 -6.08
N ARG A 159 -12.45 -4.16 -4.90
CA ARG A 159 -11.47 -3.37 -4.15
C ARG A 159 -10.21 -4.20 -4.02
N ILE A 160 -9.10 -3.70 -4.53
CA ILE A 160 -7.82 -4.40 -4.55
C ILE A 160 -6.78 -3.51 -3.85
N ALA A 161 -6.10 -4.04 -2.85
CA ALA A 161 -4.98 -3.38 -2.20
C ALA A 161 -3.69 -4.14 -2.56
N THR A 162 -2.83 -3.48 -3.35
CA THR A 162 -1.49 -4.00 -3.69
C THR A 162 -0.41 -3.22 -2.96
N GLY A 163 0.77 -3.81 -2.82
CA GLY A 163 1.91 -3.16 -2.23
C GLY A 163 2.97 -4.17 -1.80
N LEU A 164 3.85 -3.74 -0.89
CA LEU A 164 4.85 -4.60 -0.31
C LEU A 164 4.57 -4.85 1.18
N VAL A 165 5.04 -5.99 1.68
CA VAL A 165 5.06 -6.34 3.11
C VAL A 165 6.49 -6.22 3.62
N GLU A 166 6.72 -5.24 4.49
CA GLU A 166 7.99 -4.99 5.18
C GLU A 166 7.74 -4.75 6.68
N PRO A 167 8.74 -4.98 7.54
CA PRO A 167 8.69 -4.53 8.93
C PRO A 167 8.39 -3.03 9.01
N HIS A 168 7.44 -2.64 9.87
CA HIS A 168 7.05 -1.27 10.07
C HIS A 168 7.13 -0.87 11.54
N PHE A 169 7.97 0.12 11.83
CA PHE A 169 8.39 0.55 13.17
C PHE A 169 7.27 0.73 14.21
N MET A 170 6.07 1.14 13.80
CA MET A 170 4.90 1.31 14.68
C MET A 170 3.74 0.35 14.39
N ALA A 171 3.60 -0.12 13.13
CA ALA A 171 2.39 -0.82 12.67
C ALA A 171 2.57 -2.34 12.62
N GLY A 172 3.69 -2.84 13.16
CA GLY A 172 4.15 -4.21 12.96
C GLY A 172 4.73 -4.42 11.57
N TRP A 173 3.85 -4.44 10.56
CA TRP A 173 4.18 -4.72 9.16
C TRP A 173 3.52 -3.72 8.20
N SER A 174 3.98 -3.54 6.97
CA SER A 174 3.26 -2.81 5.93
C SER A 174 2.27 -3.72 5.18
N GLY A 175 1.73 -3.25 4.04
CA GLY A 175 0.88 -4.05 3.16
C GLY A 175 -0.55 -4.23 3.64
N GLY A 176 -1.40 -4.77 2.75
CA GLY A 176 -2.81 -5.06 2.99
C GLY A 176 -3.55 -3.85 3.58
N ARG A 177 -4.07 -4.00 4.80
CA ARG A 177 -4.81 -2.96 5.53
C ARG A 177 -4.13 -1.58 5.58
N LYS A 178 -2.79 -1.53 5.57
CA LYS A 178 -2.04 -0.26 5.64
C LYS A 178 -2.15 0.57 4.36
N VAL A 179 -2.32 -0.08 3.21
CA VAL A 179 -2.51 0.58 1.92
C VAL A 179 -3.88 1.27 1.87
N ILE A 180 -4.88 0.72 2.57
CA ILE A 180 -6.19 1.35 2.73
C ILE A 180 -6.12 2.45 3.79
N ALA A 181 -5.76 2.14 5.03
CA ALA A 181 -5.61 3.14 6.09
C ALA A 181 -4.19 3.06 6.66
N PRO A 182 -3.34 4.10 6.52
CA PRO A 182 -3.69 5.47 6.15
C PRO A 182 -3.75 5.78 4.64
N GLY A 183 -3.38 4.86 3.75
CA GLY A 183 -3.03 5.22 2.37
C GLY A 183 -4.10 5.95 1.54
N ILE A 184 -5.39 5.70 1.76
CA ILE A 184 -6.50 6.44 1.11
C ILE A 184 -7.49 7.03 2.12
N ALA A 185 -7.06 7.19 3.38
CA ALA A 185 -7.89 7.70 4.45
C ALA A 185 -7.83 9.23 4.52
N HIS A 186 -8.94 9.86 4.93
CA HIS A 186 -8.95 11.30 5.17
C HIS A 186 -7.97 11.70 6.28
N ARG A 187 -7.42 12.91 6.22
CA ARG A 187 -6.48 13.47 7.20
C ARG A 187 -6.98 13.30 8.64
N GLN A 188 -8.27 13.53 8.88
CA GLN A 188 -8.87 13.36 10.21
C GLN A 188 -8.74 11.90 10.70
N THR A 189 -9.07 10.93 9.84
CA THR A 189 -8.87 9.52 10.16
C THR A 189 -7.40 9.26 10.44
N ILE A 190 -6.49 9.60 9.51
CA ILE A 190 -5.04 9.40 9.64
C ILE A 190 -4.52 9.90 10.99
N THR A 191 -4.71 11.19 11.26
CA THR A 191 -4.20 11.84 12.47
C THR A 191 -4.80 11.30 13.77
N THR A 192 -6.00 10.71 13.74
CA THR A 192 -6.63 10.17 14.95
C THR A 192 -5.93 8.90 15.46
N PHE A 193 -5.59 7.95 14.58
CA PHE A 193 -4.86 6.75 14.98
C PHE A 193 -3.33 6.91 14.91
N HIS A 194 -2.82 8.08 14.52
CA HIS A 194 -1.40 8.48 14.59
C HIS A 194 -1.12 9.52 15.70
N ASN A 195 -1.97 9.59 16.73
CA ASN A 195 -1.75 10.47 17.87
C ASN A 195 -0.99 9.78 19.01
N SER A 196 -0.65 10.55 20.05
CA SER A 196 0.09 10.04 21.22
C SER A 196 -0.58 8.87 21.92
N ARG A 197 -1.92 8.80 21.96
CA ARG A 197 -2.65 7.68 22.58
C ARG A 197 -2.35 6.35 21.89
N PHE A 198 -2.17 6.36 20.58
CA PHE A 198 -1.79 5.17 19.81
C PHE A 198 -0.28 4.94 19.82
N MET A 199 0.51 6.00 19.59
CA MET A 199 1.97 5.88 19.42
C MET A 199 2.71 5.55 20.72
N SER A 200 2.14 5.90 21.88
CA SER A 200 2.73 5.57 23.17
C SER A 200 2.37 4.16 23.66
N ASP A 201 1.54 3.42 22.92
CA ASP A 201 1.21 2.04 23.30
C ASP A 201 2.43 1.13 23.05
N PRO A 202 2.90 0.36 24.06
CA PRO A 202 4.06 -0.51 23.89
C PRO A 202 3.89 -1.62 22.84
N ALA A 203 2.65 -1.95 22.46
CA ALA A 203 2.35 -2.89 21.39
C ALA A 203 2.48 -2.26 19.98
N ALA A 204 2.48 -0.92 19.87
CA ALA A 204 2.70 -0.18 18.62
C ALA A 204 4.19 -0.15 18.24
N ARG A 205 4.75 -1.32 17.92
CA ARG A 205 6.18 -1.51 17.65
C ARG A 205 6.44 -2.36 16.41
N ASN A 206 7.70 -2.40 16.00
CA ASN A 206 8.15 -3.15 14.84
C ASN A 206 7.82 -4.65 14.97
N CYS A 207 7.37 -5.26 13.88
CA CYS A 207 7.02 -6.68 13.77
C CYS A 207 5.96 -7.21 14.76
N ASN A 208 5.21 -6.35 15.46
CA ASN A 208 4.15 -6.77 16.39
C ASN A 208 2.75 -6.47 15.82
N LEU A 209 1.94 -7.50 15.63
CA LEU A 209 0.51 -7.38 15.28
C LEU A 209 -0.40 -7.65 16.49
N ASP A 210 0.05 -8.48 17.43
CA ASP A 210 -0.74 -8.88 18.60
C ASP A 210 -0.94 -7.69 19.55
N GLY A 211 -2.21 -7.31 19.73
CA GLY A 211 -2.59 -6.16 20.56
C GLY A 211 -2.12 -4.81 20.02
N ASN A 212 -1.58 -4.75 18.79
CA ASN A 212 -1.10 -3.49 18.23
C ASN A 212 -2.30 -2.59 17.87
N PRO A 213 -2.48 -1.43 18.52
CA PRO A 213 -3.68 -0.62 18.36
C PRO A 213 -3.82 -0.06 16.94
N LEU A 214 -2.71 0.23 16.24
CA LEU A 214 -2.75 0.64 14.84
C LEU A 214 -3.30 -0.48 13.96
N HIS A 215 -2.80 -1.70 14.16
CA HIS A 215 -3.21 -2.85 13.37
C HIS A 215 -4.69 -3.18 13.58
N GLU A 216 -5.15 -3.22 14.82
CA GLU A 216 -6.54 -3.54 15.17
C GLU A 216 -7.53 -2.54 14.58
N GLU A 217 -7.22 -1.24 14.65
CA GLU A 217 -8.06 -0.20 14.07
C GLU A 217 -8.07 -0.24 12.55
N GLN A 218 -6.91 -0.48 11.91
CA GLN A 218 -6.87 -0.66 10.45
C GLN A 218 -7.70 -1.87 10.01
N LEU A 219 -7.67 -2.98 10.76
CA LEU A 219 -8.53 -4.14 10.48
C LEU A 219 -10.01 -3.80 10.70
N ALA A 220 -10.35 -3.01 11.71
CA ALA A 220 -11.72 -2.54 11.92
C ALA A 220 -12.20 -1.68 10.75
N ILE A 221 -11.35 -0.76 10.25
CA ILE A 221 -11.63 0.06 9.07
C ILE A 221 -11.87 -0.82 7.84
N VAL A 222 -11.04 -1.84 7.59
CA VAL A 222 -11.24 -2.78 6.47
C VAL A 222 -12.54 -3.56 6.61
N ARG A 223 -12.94 -3.94 7.83
CA ARG A 223 -14.24 -4.58 8.09
C ARG A 223 -15.42 -3.63 7.83
N MET A 224 -15.32 -2.37 8.24
CA MET A 224 -16.34 -1.35 7.97
C MET A 224 -16.49 -1.05 6.47
N LEU A 225 -15.40 -1.12 5.71
CA LEU A 225 -15.42 -1.06 4.24
C LEU A 225 -16.16 -2.26 3.61
N GLY A 226 -16.31 -3.38 4.33
CA GLY A 226 -16.84 -4.64 3.79
C GLY A 226 -15.78 -5.52 3.13
N GLY A 227 -14.49 -5.27 3.40
CA GLY A 227 -13.36 -6.02 2.88
C GLY A 227 -12.78 -5.48 1.56
N ALA A 228 -11.60 -5.99 1.24
CA ALA A 228 -10.86 -5.77 -0.01
C ALA A 228 -9.96 -6.98 -0.27
N LEU A 229 -9.66 -7.25 -1.54
CA LEU A 229 -8.66 -8.24 -1.94
C LEU A 229 -7.27 -7.68 -1.65
N ALA A 230 -6.45 -8.42 -0.92
CA ALA A 230 -5.02 -8.14 -0.79
C ALA A 230 -4.30 -9.05 -1.79
N LEU A 231 -3.74 -8.45 -2.84
CA LEU A 231 -3.08 -9.15 -3.94
C LEU A 231 -1.62 -8.70 -4.04
#